data_AF-D2TYY1-F1
#
_entry.id   AF-D2TYY1-F1
#
_cell.length_a   1.000
_cell.length_b   1.000
_cell.length_c   1.000
_cell.angle_alpha   90.00
_cell.angle_beta   90.00
_cell.angle_gamma   90.00
#
_symmetry.space_group_name_H-M   'P 1'
#
loop_
_entity.id
_entity.type
_entity.pdbx_description
1 polymer ?
#
loop_
_entity_poly.entity_id
_entity_poly.type
_entity_poly.pdbx_seq_one_letter_code
_entity_poly.pdbx_strand_id
1 'polypeptide(L)' 'MYEKSPIEIVKALLALGLTQSEIEANTGIKQPSISRILTGKTKDSRISTMVALEKFYLKKMTNSSNKSRLNKSKAK' A
#
# COMPACT_ATOMS: atom_id res chain seq x y z
N MET A 1 -15.19 -4.49 -6.95
CA MET A 1 -15.70 -4.15 -5.61
C MET A 1 -14.51 -3.90 -4.73
N TYR A 2 -14.43 -2.75 -4.06
CA TYR A 2 -13.29 -2.42 -3.21
C TYR A 2 -13.46 -3.12 -1.86
N GLU A 3 -12.73 -4.22 -1.63
CA GLU A 3 -12.87 -5.01 -0.40
C GLU A 3 -12.39 -4.28 0.87
N LYS A 4 -11.57 -3.23 0.71
CA LYS A 4 -10.96 -2.50 1.82
C LYS A 4 -11.14 -1.00 1.60
N SER A 5 -11.47 -0.31 2.68
CA SER A 5 -11.48 1.14 2.73
C SER A 5 -10.05 1.71 2.57
N PRO A 6 -9.91 2.96 2.11
CA PRO A 6 -8.60 3.60 1.97
C PRO A 6 -7.77 3.57 3.26
N ILE A 7 -8.42 3.73 4.42
CA ILE A 7 -7.77 3.66 5.72
C ILE A 7 -7.20 2.27 6.02
N GLU A 8 -7.93 1.20 5.67
CA GLU A 8 -7.46 -0.17 5.84
C GLU A 8 -6.27 -0.46 4.93
N ILE A 9 -6.30 0.02 3.68
CA ILE A 9 -5.18 -0.16 2.74
C ILE A 9 -3.92 0.56 3.26
N VAL A 10 -4.04 1.82 3.70
CA VAL A 10 -2.89 2.55 4.25
C VAL A 10 -2.36 1.87 5.51
N LYS A 11 -3.23 1.42 6.43
CA LYS A 11 -2.82 0.66 7.62
C LYS A 11 -2.08 -0.63 7.26
N ALA A 12 -2.56 -1.36 6.26
CA ALA A 12 -1.90 -2.58 5.80
C ALA A 12 -0.53 -2.29 5.19
N LEU A 13 -0.39 -1.21 4.40
CA LEU A 13 0.90 -0.77 3.87
C LEU A 13 1.89 -0.40 4.99
N LEU A 14 1.43 0.32 6.02
CA LEU A 14 2.26 0.64 7.19
C LEU A 14 2.68 -0.64 7.94
N ALA A 15 1.78 -1.62 8.08
CA ALA A 15 2.07 -2.90 8.71
C ALA A 15 3.09 -3.74 7.92
N LEU A 16 3.24 -3.50 6.61
CA LEU A 16 4.31 -4.07 5.78
C LEU A 16 5.68 -3.37 5.97
N GLY A 17 5.76 -2.40 6.89
CA GLY A 17 6.99 -1.65 7.20
C GLY A 17 7.21 -0.43 6.31
N LEU A 18 6.22 -0.03 5.49
CA LEU A 18 6.34 1.17 4.67
C LEU A 18 6.04 2.42 5.50
N THR A 19 6.75 3.50 5.19
CA THR A 19 6.48 4.83 5.72
C THR A 19 5.48 5.59 4.85
N GLN A 20 4.85 6.63 5.40
CA GLN A 20 3.92 7.47 4.61
C GLN A 20 4.62 8.17 3.44
N SER A 21 5.90 8.52 3.60
CA SER A 21 6.71 9.12 2.52
C SER A 21 6.97 8.14 1.38
N GLU A 22 7.20 6.86 1.69
CA GLU A 22 7.33 5.82 0.66
C GLU A 22 6.00 5.55 -0.04
N ILE A 23 4.88 5.58 0.69
CA ILE A 23 3.56 5.47 0.09
C ILE A 23 3.32 6.65 -0.85
N GLU A 24 3.69 7.89 -0.47
CA GLU A 24 3.62 9.05 -1.38
C GLU A 24 4.44 8.82 -2.65
N ALA A 25 5.71 8.43 -2.50
CA ALA A 25 6.60 8.24 -3.64
C ALA A 25 6.08 7.18 -4.63
N ASN A 26 5.36 6.16 -4.15
CA ASN A 26 4.86 5.07 -4.99
C ASN A 26 3.43 5.28 -5.52
N THR A 27 2.60 6.05 -4.82
CA THR A 27 1.18 6.25 -5.18
C THR A 27 0.89 7.62 -5.78
N GLY A 28 1.81 8.58 -5.62
CA GLY A 28 1.61 9.99 -5.96
C GLY A 28 0.68 10.74 -4.99
N ILE A 29 0.17 10.08 -3.95
CA ILE A 29 -0.71 10.69 -2.95
C ILE A 29 0.17 11.41 -1.93
N LYS A 30 0.00 12.73 -1.81
CA LYS A 30 0.75 13.55 -0.85
C LYS A 30 0.62 13.03 0.59
N GLN A 31 1.72 13.02 1.34
CA GLN A 31 1.76 12.56 2.73
C GLN A 31 0.71 13.24 3.63
N PRO A 32 0.41 14.55 3.51
CA PRO A 32 -0.69 15.17 4.25
C PRO A 32 -2.07 14.55 3.95
N SER A 33 -2.30 14.10 2.70
CA SER A 33 -3.52 13.39 2.34
C SER A 33 -3.55 11.97 2.91
N ILE A 34 -2.41 11.28 2.94
CA ILE A 34 -2.27 9.97 3.61
C ILE A 34 -2.55 10.11 5.11
N SER A 35 -2.02 11.16 5.75
CA SER A 35 -2.29 11.49 7.15
C SER A 35 -3.78 11.75 7.40
N ARG A 36 -4.45 12.54 6.54
CA ARG A 36 -5.90 12.76 6.64
C ARG A 36 -6.72 11.48 6.47
N ILE A 37 -6.33 10.57 5.58
CA ILE A 37 -6.96 9.25 5.42
C ILE A 37 -6.83 8.45 6.72
N LEU A 38 -5.65 8.43 7.34
CA LEU A 38 -5.41 7.72 8.60
C LEU A 38 -6.23 8.25 9.78
N THR A 39 -6.48 9.56 9.82
CA THR A 39 -7.33 10.17 10.85
C THR A 39 -8.82 9.93 10.67
N GLY A 40 -9.25 9.29 9.57
CA GLY A 40 -10.67 9.08 9.26
C GLY A 40 -11.44 10.36 8.92
N LYS A 41 -10.77 11.52 8.85
CA LYS A 41 -11.37 12.83 8.53
C LYS A 41 -11.74 12.98 7.06
N THR A 42 -11.33 12.04 6.20
CA THR A 42 -11.65 12.04 4.77
C THR A 42 -12.74 11.02 4.52
N LYS A 43 -14.00 11.46 4.56
CA LYS A 43 -15.18 10.60 4.36
C LYS A 43 -15.30 10.12 2.89
N ASP A 44 -14.79 10.91 1.95
CA ASP A 44 -14.82 10.65 0.52
C ASP A 44 -13.43 10.83 -0.11
N SER A 45 -12.58 9.82 0.00
CA SER A 45 -11.37 9.80 -0.83
C SER A 45 -11.79 9.65 -2.29
N ARG A 46 -11.21 10.45 -3.19
CA ARG A 46 -11.46 10.33 -4.63
C ARG A 46 -11.21 8.89 -5.10
N ILE A 47 -12.00 8.42 -6.08
CA ILE A 47 -11.83 7.09 -6.69
C ILE A 47 -10.38 6.87 -7.15
N SER A 48 -9.73 7.91 -7.70
CA SER A 48 -8.33 7.85 -8.11
C SER A 48 -7.36 7.53 -6.97
N THR A 49 -7.60 8.07 -5.77
CA THR A 49 -6.81 7.80 -4.57
C THR A 49 -6.96 6.33 -4.16
N MET A 50 -8.19 5.82 -4.17
CA MET A 50 -8.46 4.42 -3.84
C MET A 50 -7.77 3.48 -4.83
N VAL A 51 -7.90 3.72 -6.13
CA VAL A 51 -7.26 2.91 -7.19
C VAL A 51 -5.73 2.92 -7.05
N ALA A 52 -5.13 4.07 -6.74
CA ALA A 52 -3.68 4.16 -6.55
C ALA A 52 -3.18 3.37 -5.34
N LEU A 53 -3.89 3.46 -4.20
CA LEU A 53 -3.58 2.69 -2.99
C LEU A 53 -3.73 1.18 -3.22
N GLU A 54 -4.80 0.76 -3.86
CA GLU A 54 -5.07 -0.66 -4.15
C GLU A 54 -4.02 -1.26 -5.07
N LYS A 55 -3.70 -0.59 -6.19
CA LYS A 55 -2.64 -1.04 -7.11
C LYS A 55 -1.31 -1.21 -6.39
N PHE A 56 -0.96 -0.26 -5.52
CA PHE A 56 0.28 -0.34 -4.78
C PHE A 56 0.28 -1.47 -3.74
N TYR A 57 -0.83 -1.67 -3.03
CA TYR A 57 -1.00 -2.76 -2.08
C TYR A 57 -0.90 -4.14 -2.75
N LEU A 58 -1.62 -4.34 -3.86
CA LEU A 58 -1.54 -5.57 -4.66
C LEU A 58 -0.11 -5.82 -5.17
N LYS A 59 0.58 -4.77 -5.64
CA LYS A 59 1.99 -4.87 -6.05
C LYS A 59 2.89 -5.32 -4.89
N LYS A 60 2.66 -4.85 -3.67
CA LYS A 60 3.46 -5.27 -2.50
C LYS A 60 3.14 -6.70 -2.06
N MET A 61 1.87 -7.11 -2.07
CA MET A 61 1.49 -8.50 -1.76
C MET A 61 2.08 -9.51 -2.76
N THR A 62 2.02 -9.21 -4.07
CA THR A 62 2.57 -10.07 -5.12
C THR A 62 4.10 -10.16 -5.10
N ASN A 63 4.80 -9.07 -4.77
CA ASN A 63 6.26 -9.11 -4.61
C ASN A 63 6.68 -9.85 -3.32
N SER A 64 5.87 -9.82 -2.26
CA SER A 64 6.15 -10.57 -1.04
C SER A 64 6.06 -12.10 -1.24
N SER A 65 5.16 -12.58 -2.11
CA SER A 65 5.03 -14.01 -2.39
C SER A 65 6.09 -14.58 -3.33
N ASN A 66 6.82 -13.73 -4.07
CA ASN A 66 7.87 -14.19 -4.99
C ASN A 66 9.27 -14.29 -4.35
N LYS A 67 9.49 -13.65 -3.17
CA LYS A 67 10.77 -13.71 -2.44
C LYS A 67 11.06 -15.09 -1.81
N SER A 68 10.07 -15.98 -1.71
CA SER A 68 10.26 -17.35 -1.19
C SER A 68 10.71 -18.36 -2.25
N ARG A 69 10.78 -17.99 -3.53
CA ARG A 69 11.16 -18.91 -4.64
C ARG A 69 12.61 -18.80 -5.10
N LEU A 70 13.40 -17.87 -4.56
CA LEU A 70 14.79 -17.66 -4.98
C LEU A 70 15.77 -17.93 -3.83
N ASN A 71 15.74 -19.13 -3.26
CA ASN A 71 16.80 -19.68 -2.42
C ASN A 71 16.79 -21.23 -2.50
N LYS A 72 16.97 -21.79 -3.70
CA LYS A 72 17.26 -23.21 -3.87
C LYS A 72 18.07 -23.49 -5.14
N SER A 73 19.19 -22.77 -5.31
CA SER A 73 20.14 -23.03 -6.41
C SER A 73 21.55 -22.53 -6.05
N LYS A 74 22.07 -22.96 -4.89
CA LYS A 74 23.52 -22.93 -4.59
C LYS A 74 23.79 -23.90 -3.44
N ALA A 75 23.57 -25.18 -3.71
CA ALA A 75 24.18 -26.25 -2.94
C ALA A 75 25.00 -27.06 -3.97
N LYS A 76 26.32 -26.83 -3.85
CA LYS A 76 27.48 -27.62 -4.26
C LYS A 76 27.31 -28.74 -5.29
#